data_AF-A0A093EXU0-F1
#
_entry.id   AF-A0A093EXU0-F1
#
_cell.length_a   1.000
_cell.length_b   1.000
_cell.length_c   1.000
_cell.angle_alpha   90.00
_cell.angle_beta   90.00
_cell.angle_gamma   90.00
#
_symmetry.space_group_name_H-M   'P 1'
#
loop_
_entity.id
_entity.type
_entity.pdbx_description
1 polymer ?
#
loop_
_entity_poly.entity_id
_entity_poly.type
_entity_poly.pdbx_seq_one_letter_code
_entity_poly.pdbx_strand_id
1 'polypeptide(L)'
;LLKQESPELLQLIEDFEVKLMELKDELHPLLQMVKNGTIPQGKGSRYLQTKYHLYLNYCANISFYLVLKSKRMPVHSHPIIERLVAYRNTINDLAVIDQKLSSQVRMLLKNYYDKKEVKIRKEKKFSLFPPLDFKKNKPKRAPALADGRAAEAALKYYKMMEEKLKLKRKRTEDQDTPEEEAALEGEDPNKKRGVTYQMIKNKGLTPRRKKIDRNPRVKHREKFRRAKIRRKGQVREVRRELHRYAGELSGIRAGVKKSRKLR
;
A
#
# COMPACT_ATOMS: atom_id res chain seq x y z
N LEU A 1 18.00 -21.66 -5.33
CA LEU A 1 17.10 -20.84 -6.17
C LEU A 1 16.14 -20.02 -5.33
N LEU A 2 14.96 -20.48 -4.90
CA LEU A 2 14.00 -19.66 -4.12
C LEU A 2 14.58 -19.05 -2.82
N LYS A 3 15.33 -19.85 -2.06
CA LYS A 3 16.00 -19.40 -0.82
C LYS A 3 17.18 -18.44 -1.08
N GLN A 4 17.76 -18.47 -2.28
CA GLN A 4 18.85 -17.58 -2.69
C GLN A 4 18.32 -16.25 -3.25
N GLU A 5 17.17 -16.27 -3.93
CA GLU A 5 16.55 -15.07 -4.53
C GLU A 5 15.68 -14.27 -3.53
N SER A 6 15.13 -14.95 -2.52
CA SER A 6 14.32 -14.31 -1.48
C SER A 6 14.32 -15.18 -0.20
N PRO A 7 15.27 -14.96 0.72
CA PRO A 7 15.30 -15.69 1.98
C PRO A 7 14.09 -15.38 2.88
N GLU A 8 13.56 -14.14 2.80
CA GLU A 8 12.40 -13.65 3.56
C GLU A 8 11.10 -14.40 3.25
N LEU A 9 11.00 -14.97 2.05
CA LEU A 9 9.78 -15.60 1.55
C LEU A 9 9.33 -16.78 2.42
N LEU A 10 10.28 -17.57 2.93
CA LEU A 10 9.96 -18.72 3.77
C LEU A 10 9.31 -18.28 5.08
N GLN A 11 9.86 -17.25 5.70
CA GLN A 11 9.32 -16.67 6.92
C GLN A 11 7.92 -16.07 6.68
N LEU A 12 7.72 -15.39 5.55
CA LEU A 12 6.41 -14.84 5.20
C LEU A 12 5.34 -15.92 4.95
N ILE A 13 5.72 -17.08 4.42
CA ILE A 13 4.78 -18.21 4.22
C ILE A 13 4.40 -18.81 5.57
N GLU A 14 5.36 -19.01 6.47
CA GLU A 14 5.10 -19.51 7.82
C GLU A 14 4.20 -18.52 8.60
N ASP A 15 4.54 -17.23 8.57
CA ASP A 15 3.72 -16.17 9.15
C ASP A 15 2.30 -16.18 8.57
N PHE A 16 2.16 -16.39 7.25
CA PHE A 16 0.85 -16.44 6.59
C PHE A 16 0.01 -17.62 7.07
N GLU A 17 0.59 -18.81 7.18
CA GLU A 17 -0.10 -20.00 7.68
C GLU A 17 -0.53 -19.83 9.14
N VAL A 18 0.38 -19.34 10.00
CA VAL A 18 0.09 -19.08 11.42
C VAL A 18 -1.04 -18.05 11.56
N LYS A 19 -0.96 -16.91 10.86
CA LYS A 19 -2.00 -15.88 10.95
C LYS A 19 -3.34 -16.29 10.34
N LEU A 20 -3.35 -17.17 9.34
CA LEU A 20 -4.58 -17.77 8.84
C LEU A 20 -5.23 -18.74 9.85
N MET A 21 -4.43 -19.55 10.54
CA MET A 21 -4.92 -20.42 11.61
C MET A 21 -5.52 -19.59 12.75
N GLU A 22 -4.81 -18.58 13.25
CA GLU A 22 -5.32 -17.65 14.27
C GLU A 22 -6.63 -16.95 13.83
N LEU A 23 -6.71 -16.52 12.56
CA LEU A 23 -7.93 -15.92 12.01
C LEU A 23 -9.11 -16.88 12.02
N LYS A 24 -8.89 -18.14 11.64
CA LYS A 24 -9.95 -19.15 11.48
C LYS A 24 -10.39 -19.72 12.83
N ASP A 25 -9.43 -20.06 13.70
CA ASP A 25 -9.69 -20.85 14.90
C ASP A 25 -9.95 -19.98 16.13
N GLU A 26 -9.42 -18.75 16.18
CA GLU A 26 -9.63 -17.82 17.29
C GLU A 26 -10.55 -16.65 16.90
N LEU A 27 -10.13 -15.82 15.94
CA LEU A 27 -10.80 -14.53 15.70
C LEU A 27 -12.17 -14.69 15.07
N HIS A 28 -12.34 -15.65 14.15
CA HIS A 28 -13.62 -15.87 13.48
C HIS A 28 -14.73 -16.29 14.46
N PRO A 29 -14.55 -17.29 15.34
CA PRO A 29 -15.50 -17.61 16.41
C PRO A 29 -15.84 -16.40 17.29
N LEU A 30 -14.83 -15.66 17.73
CA LEU A 30 -15.05 -14.48 18.60
C LEU A 30 -15.88 -13.41 17.89
N LEU A 31 -15.64 -13.19 16.61
CA LEU A 31 -16.40 -12.21 15.82
C LEU A 31 -17.85 -12.65 15.59
N GLN A 32 -18.10 -13.96 15.47
CA GLN A 32 -19.47 -14.50 15.51
C GLN A 32 -20.12 -14.28 16.88
N MET A 33 -19.40 -14.45 17.98
CA MET A 33 -19.93 -14.18 19.33
C MET A 33 -20.27 -12.71 19.55
N VAL A 34 -19.48 -11.79 18.97
CA VAL A 34 -19.80 -10.35 18.96
C VAL A 34 -21.07 -10.08 18.15
N LYS A 35 -21.24 -10.73 16.99
CA LYS A 35 -22.46 -10.59 16.17
C LYS A 35 -23.70 -11.16 16.85
N ASN A 36 -23.55 -12.27 17.56
CA ASN A 36 -24.63 -12.93 18.30
C ASN A 36 -24.98 -12.21 19.63
N GLY A 37 -24.23 -11.16 20.00
CA GLY A 37 -24.49 -10.36 21.20
C GLY A 37 -23.95 -10.96 22.51
N THR A 38 -23.25 -12.11 22.47
CA THR A 38 -22.64 -12.71 23.67
C THR A 38 -21.53 -11.84 24.26
N ILE A 39 -20.80 -11.14 23.38
CA ILE A 39 -19.79 -10.15 23.78
C ILE A 39 -20.43 -8.77 23.58
N PRO A 40 -20.57 -7.95 24.64
CA PRO A 40 -21.17 -6.64 24.52
C PRO A 40 -20.34 -5.72 23.64
N GLN A 41 -21.00 -4.75 23.00
CA GLN A 41 -20.31 -3.73 22.22
C GLN A 41 -19.50 -2.83 23.15
N GLY A 42 -18.19 -2.75 22.93
CA GLY A 42 -17.28 -1.99 23.77
C GLY A 42 -15.86 -1.94 23.21
N LYS A 43 -14.91 -1.55 24.04
CA LYS A 43 -13.49 -1.47 23.64
C LYS A 43 -12.95 -2.84 23.19
N GLY A 44 -13.37 -3.91 23.84
CA GLY A 44 -12.97 -5.29 23.49
C GLY A 44 -13.56 -5.77 22.15
N SER A 45 -14.84 -5.51 21.87
CA SER A 45 -15.43 -5.91 20.57
C SER A 45 -14.78 -5.16 19.41
N ARG A 46 -14.50 -3.86 19.59
CA ARG A 46 -13.79 -3.05 18.61
C ARG A 46 -12.37 -3.54 18.39
N TYR A 47 -11.66 -3.89 19.47
CA TYR A 47 -10.32 -4.48 19.39
C TYR A 47 -10.31 -5.75 18.54
N LEU A 48 -11.25 -6.68 18.79
CA LEU A 48 -11.37 -7.93 18.03
C LEU A 48 -11.65 -7.67 16.55
N GLN A 49 -12.53 -6.71 16.23
CA GLN A 49 -12.80 -6.30 14.85
C GLN A 49 -11.56 -5.71 14.18
N THR A 50 -10.85 -4.80 14.86
CA THR A 50 -9.63 -4.19 14.31
C THR A 50 -8.53 -5.22 14.12
N LYS A 51 -8.34 -6.15 15.06
CA LYS A 51 -7.36 -7.24 14.97
C LYS A 51 -7.69 -8.18 13.81
N TYR A 52 -8.96 -8.53 13.63
CA TYR A 52 -9.41 -9.32 12.48
C TYR A 52 -9.09 -8.64 11.15
N HIS A 53 -9.44 -7.35 11.01
CA HIS A 53 -9.12 -6.58 9.79
C HIS A 53 -7.62 -6.44 9.57
N LEU A 54 -6.83 -6.24 10.62
CA LEU A 54 -5.39 -6.14 10.54
C LEU A 54 -4.77 -7.43 9.98
N TYR A 55 -5.13 -8.58 10.56
CA TYR A 55 -4.59 -9.88 10.12
C TYR A 55 -5.06 -10.22 8.71
N LEU A 56 -6.33 -9.95 8.37
CA LEU A 56 -6.85 -10.17 7.02
C LEU A 56 -6.10 -9.32 5.98
N ASN A 57 -5.84 -8.05 6.30
CA ASN A 57 -5.05 -7.17 5.44
C ASN A 57 -3.59 -7.64 5.35
N TYR A 58 -2.97 -8.08 6.44
CA TYR A 58 -1.61 -8.63 6.44
C TYR A 58 -1.52 -9.87 5.52
N CYS A 59 -2.43 -10.84 5.70
CA CYS A 59 -2.54 -12.02 4.85
C CYS A 59 -2.76 -11.64 3.36
N ALA A 60 -3.63 -10.66 3.08
CA ALA A 60 -3.84 -10.17 1.72
C ALA A 60 -2.57 -9.57 1.11
N ASN A 61 -1.79 -8.80 1.88
CA ASN A 61 -0.53 -8.24 1.40
C ASN A 61 0.54 -9.31 1.19
N ILE A 62 0.62 -10.33 2.06
CA ILE A 62 1.50 -11.48 1.81
C ILE A 62 1.07 -12.21 0.54
N SER A 63 -0.22 -12.47 0.36
CA SER A 63 -0.72 -13.14 -0.86
C SER A 63 -0.34 -12.36 -2.14
N PHE A 64 -0.39 -11.03 -2.08
CA PHE A 64 0.03 -10.18 -3.18
C PHE A 64 1.56 -10.23 -3.40
N TYR A 65 2.36 -10.28 -2.33
CA TYR A 65 3.81 -10.51 -2.41
C TYR A 65 4.13 -11.84 -3.10
N LEU A 66 3.43 -12.91 -2.73
CA LEU A 66 3.58 -14.23 -3.35
C LEU A 66 3.26 -14.20 -4.85
N VAL A 67 2.22 -13.45 -5.25
CA VAL A 67 1.88 -13.25 -6.67
C VAL A 67 2.95 -12.47 -7.43
N LEU A 68 3.54 -11.43 -6.83
CA LEU A 68 4.62 -10.68 -7.46
C LEU A 68 5.86 -11.56 -7.67
N LYS A 69 6.19 -12.40 -6.67
CA LYS A 69 7.29 -13.37 -6.76
C LYS A 69 7.02 -14.46 -7.79
N SER A 70 5.78 -14.97 -7.89
CA SER A 70 5.44 -15.99 -8.90
C SER A 70 5.57 -15.45 -10.34
N LYS A 71 5.27 -14.16 -10.54
CA LYS A 71 5.47 -13.44 -11.81
C LYS A 71 6.91 -12.99 -12.07
N ARG A 72 7.84 -13.28 -11.17
CA ARG A 72 9.26 -12.88 -11.23
C ARG A 72 9.48 -11.35 -11.37
N MET A 73 8.59 -10.56 -10.79
CA MET A 73 8.76 -9.11 -10.73
C MET A 73 9.76 -8.73 -9.62
N PRO A 74 10.60 -7.70 -9.82
CA PRO A 74 11.48 -7.22 -8.76
C PRO A 74 10.63 -6.60 -7.64
N VAL A 75 10.70 -7.17 -6.44
CA VAL A 75 9.86 -6.74 -5.31
C VAL A 75 10.52 -5.64 -4.48
N HIS A 76 11.84 -5.49 -4.56
CA HIS A 76 12.62 -4.50 -3.81
C HIS A 76 12.18 -3.04 -4.05
N SER A 77 11.63 -2.73 -5.22
CA SER A 77 11.16 -1.39 -5.58
C SER A 77 9.66 -1.18 -5.37
N HIS A 78 8.94 -2.19 -4.88
CA HIS A 78 7.49 -2.13 -4.71
C HIS A 78 7.14 -1.74 -3.26
N PRO A 79 6.18 -0.83 -3.02
CA PRO A 79 5.78 -0.37 -1.68
C PRO A 79 5.18 -1.48 -0.78
N ILE A 80 5.10 -2.72 -1.28
CA ILE A 80 4.52 -3.83 -0.53
C ILE A 80 5.42 -4.25 0.62
N ILE A 81 6.75 -4.11 0.46
CA ILE A 81 7.71 -4.45 1.52
C ILE A 81 7.52 -3.49 2.70
N GLU A 82 7.45 -2.18 2.42
CA GLU A 82 7.17 -1.16 3.44
C GLU A 82 5.84 -1.44 4.16
N ARG A 83 4.81 -1.87 3.42
CA ARG A 83 3.51 -2.21 4.01
C ARG A 83 3.57 -3.46 4.87
N LEU A 84 4.26 -4.52 4.45
CA LEU A 84 4.43 -5.74 5.23
C LEU A 84 5.19 -5.46 6.54
N VAL A 85 6.24 -4.64 6.49
CA VAL A 85 6.98 -4.21 7.67
C VAL A 85 6.08 -3.38 8.61
N ALA A 86 5.31 -2.44 8.06
CA ALA A 86 4.37 -1.64 8.85
C ALA A 86 3.32 -2.53 9.55
N TYR A 87 2.73 -3.50 8.85
CA TYR A 87 1.81 -4.45 9.47
C TYR A 87 2.49 -5.28 10.56
N ARG A 88 3.70 -5.79 10.32
CA ARG A 88 4.46 -6.56 11.31
C ARG A 88 4.73 -5.75 12.57
N ASN A 89 5.11 -4.48 12.44
CA ASN A 89 5.31 -3.58 13.57
C ASN A 89 4.02 -3.39 14.36
N THR A 90 2.90 -3.10 13.68
CA THR A 90 1.60 -2.97 14.37
C THR A 90 1.16 -4.26 15.05
N ILE A 91 1.47 -5.44 14.49
CA ILE A 91 1.17 -6.73 15.14
C ILE A 91 2.00 -6.90 16.42
N ASN A 92 3.27 -6.50 16.39
CA ASN A 92 4.15 -6.55 17.57
C ASN A 92 3.65 -5.60 18.68
N ASP A 93 3.19 -4.40 18.32
CA ASP A 93 2.63 -3.44 19.28
C ASP A 93 1.38 -3.99 19.98
N LEU A 94 0.56 -4.77 19.26
CA LEU A 94 -0.64 -5.40 19.81
C LEU A 94 -0.34 -6.60 20.71
N ALA A 95 0.87 -7.19 20.63
CA ALA A 95 1.23 -8.39 21.40
C ALA A 95 1.09 -8.19 22.92
N VAL A 96 1.39 -6.99 23.43
CA VAL A 96 1.26 -6.65 24.86
C VAL A 96 -0.21 -6.71 25.31
N ILE A 97 -1.13 -6.31 24.44
CA ILE A 97 -2.57 -6.34 24.73
C ILE A 97 -3.10 -7.77 24.62
N ASP A 98 -2.63 -8.53 23.62
CA ASP A 98 -2.98 -9.93 23.43
C ASP A 98 -2.58 -10.80 24.63
N GLN A 99 -1.41 -10.56 25.21
CA GLN A 99 -0.98 -11.26 26.44
C GLN A 99 -1.95 -11.04 27.60
N LYS A 100 -2.41 -9.80 27.80
CA LYS A 100 -3.37 -9.44 28.86
C LYS A 100 -4.75 -10.07 28.64
N LEU A 101 -5.19 -10.16 27.39
CA LEU A 101 -6.51 -10.71 27.02
C LEU A 101 -6.51 -12.23 26.84
N SER A 102 -5.34 -12.87 26.79
CA SER A 102 -5.18 -14.28 26.45
C SER A 102 -6.02 -15.23 27.32
N SER A 103 -6.09 -15.00 28.63
CA SER A 103 -6.88 -15.82 29.56
C SER A 103 -8.38 -15.75 29.27
N GLN A 104 -8.90 -14.54 29.05
CA GLN A 104 -10.31 -14.29 28.74
C GLN A 104 -10.69 -14.87 27.38
N VAL A 105 -9.83 -14.71 26.37
CA VAL A 105 -10.04 -15.25 25.02
C VAL A 105 -10.09 -16.77 25.06
N ARG A 106 -9.17 -17.43 25.77
CA ARG A 106 -9.15 -18.91 25.91
C ARG A 106 -10.44 -19.43 26.57
N MET A 107 -10.93 -18.76 27.60
CA MET A 107 -12.19 -19.13 28.27
C MET A 107 -13.40 -19.00 27.33
N LEU A 108 -13.46 -17.91 26.54
CA LEU A 108 -14.53 -17.71 25.56
C LEU A 108 -14.51 -18.75 24.44
N LEU A 109 -13.32 -19.07 23.92
CA LEU A 109 -13.15 -20.07 22.86
C LEU A 109 -13.52 -21.47 23.36
N LYS A 110 -13.09 -21.86 24.57
CA LYS A 110 -13.47 -23.14 25.18
C LYS A 110 -15.00 -23.28 25.25
N ASN A 111 -15.67 -22.29 25.81
CA ASN A 111 -17.14 -22.26 25.90
C ASN A 111 -17.83 -22.31 24.52
N TYR A 112 -17.23 -21.71 23.48
CA TYR A 112 -17.76 -21.72 22.13
C TYR A 112 -17.66 -23.12 21.50
N TYR A 113 -16.49 -23.76 21.58
CA TYR A 113 -16.29 -25.10 21.03
C TYR A 113 -17.08 -26.16 21.80
N ASP A 114 -17.18 -26.07 23.13
CA ASP A 114 -18.03 -26.94 23.94
C ASP A 114 -19.51 -26.86 23.49
N LYS A 115 -20.03 -25.64 23.28
CA LYS A 115 -21.39 -25.43 22.77
C LYS A 115 -21.57 -25.96 21.34
N LYS A 116 -20.54 -25.85 20.50
CA LYS A 116 -20.55 -26.35 19.11
C LYS A 116 -20.55 -27.88 19.08
N GLU A 117 -19.76 -28.55 19.92
CA GLU A 117 -19.78 -30.01 20.05
C GLU A 117 -21.15 -30.53 20.51
N VAL A 118 -21.77 -29.86 21.49
CA VAL A 118 -23.12 -30.23 21.95
C VAL A 118 -24.16 -30.09 20.83
N LYS A 119 -24.06 -29.07 19.97
CA LYS A 119 -24.92 -28.93 18.78
C LYS A 119 -24.65 -30.03 17.74
N ILE A 120 -23.38 -30.29 17.43
CA ILE A 120 -22.99 -31.34 16.46
C ILE A 120 -23.44 -32.73 16.95
N ARG A 121 -23.36 -33.02 18.25
CA ARG A 121 -23.85 -34.29 18.84
C ARG A 121 -25.38 -34.41 18.80
N LYS A 122 -26.12 -33.29 18.81
CA LYS A 122 -27.58 -33.29 18.60
C LYS A 122 -27.94 -33.52 17.12
N GLU A 123 -27.18 -32.93 16.20
CA GLU A 123 -27.40 -33.04 14.75
C GLU A 123 -26.95 -34.39 14.17
N LYS A 124 -25.82 -34.95 14.64
CA LYS A 124 -25.31 -36.27 14.22
C LYS A 124 -26.18 -37.46 14.66
N LYS A 125 -27.24 -37.25 15.45
CA LYS A 125 -28.25 -38.29 15.69
C LYS A 125 -29.13 -38.56 14.46
N PHE A 126 -29.01 -37.78 13.38
CA PHE A 126 -29.74 -37.98 12.13
C PHE A 126 -28.87 -37.71 10.89
N SER A 127 -28.03 -38.67 10.46
CA SER A 127 -27.70 -38.93 9.04
C SER A 127 -26.70 -40.09 8.89
N LEU A 128 -27.16 -41.26 8.45
CA LEU A 128 -26.33 -42.35 7.92
C LEU A 128 -26.26 -42.23 6.39
N PHE A 129 -25.09 -41.95 5.79
CA PHE A 129 -24.72 -42.33 4.41
C PHE A 129 -23.18 -42.37 4.25
N PRO A 130 -22.58 -43.29 3.45
CA PRO A 130 -21.10 -43.49 3.38
C PRO A 130 -20.43 -42.77 2.18
N PRO A 131 -19.10 -42.48 2.22
CA PRO A 131 -18.41 -41.66 1.21
C PRO A 131 -17.58 -42.48 0.17
N LEU A 132 -17.32 -41.87 -1.01
CA LEU A 132 -16.49 -42.38 -2.12
C LEU A 132 -15.18 -41.58 -2.31
N ASP A 133 -14.12 -42.29 -2.74
CA ASP A 133 -12.71 -41.86 -2.86
C ASP A 133 -12.31 -41.12 -4.17
N PHE A 134 -11.26 -40.28 -4.13
CA PHE A 134 -10.56 -39.74 -5.31
C PHE A 134 -9.02 -39.60 -5.14
N LYS A 135 -8.24 -40.01 -6.17
CA LYS A 135 -6.75 -40.00 -6.26
C LYS A 135 -6.18 -38.78 -7.03
N LYS A 136 -4.89 -38.42 -6.79
CA LYS A 136 -4.12 -37.26 -7.35
C LYS A 136 -2.91 -37.69 -8.23
N ASN A 137 -2.43 -36.83 -9.16
CA ASN A 137 -1.12 -36.91 -9.86
C ASN A 137 -0.51 -35.51 -10.23
N LYS A 138 0.84 -35.39 -10.37
CA LYS A 138 1.67 -34.18 -10.74
C LYS A 138 2.86 -34.52 -11.70
N PRO A 139 3.46 -33.58 -12.48
CA PRO A 139 4.75 -33.78 -13.19
C PRO A 139 5.92 -32.73 -12.94
N LYS A 140 7.12 -33.00 -13.53
CA LYS A 140 8.53 -32.53 -13.24
C LYS A 140 9.13 -31.41 -14.18
N ARG A 141 10.39 -30.94 -13.94
CA ARG A 141 11.12 -29.75 -14.51
C ARG A 141 12.54 -30.08 -15.08
N ALA A 142 13.17 -29.20 -15.91
CA ALA A 142 14.57 -29.27 -16.44
C ALA A 142 15.32 -27.88 -16.60
N PRO A 143 16.68 -27.80 -16.81
CA PRO A 143 17.56 -26.59 -16.61
C PRO A 143 18.60 -26.21 -17.74
N ALA A 144 19.38 -25.09 -17.62
CA ALA A 144 20.73 -24.73 -18.23
C ALA A 144 21.08 -23.20 -18.09
N LEU A 145 22.23 -22.58 -18.47
CA LEU A 145 23.70 -22.52 -18.14
C LEU A 145 24.28 -21.20 -18.79
N ALA A 146 25.48 -20.65 -18.45
CA ALA A 146 25.93 -19.25 -18.76
C ALA A 146 27.43 -19.04 -19.19
N ASP A 147 27.77 -17.88 -19.83
CA ASP A 147 29.13 -17.46 -20.31
C ASP A 147 29.64 -16.08 -19.78
N GLY A 148 30.96 -15.93 -19.57
CA GLY A 148 31.60 -14.95 -18.66
C GLY A 148 32.18 -13.62 -19.19
N ARG A 149 32.23 -13.35 -20.50
CA ARG A 149 32.81 -12.07 -21.02
C ARG A 149 31.95 -10.82 -20.76
N ALA A 150 30.66 -10.99 -20.51
CA ALA A 150 29.75 -9.89 -20.20
C ALA A 150 29.93 -9.31 -18.77
N ALA A 151 30.60 -10.07 -17.89
CA ALA A 151 30.72 -9.73 -16.47
C ALA A 151 31.63 -8.51 -16.22
N GLU A 152 32.72 -8.37 -16.98
CA GLU A 152 33.69 -7.29 -16.77
C GLU A 152 33.18 -5.92 -17.21
N ALA A 153 32.42 -5.88 -18.31
CA ALA A 153 31.73 -4.67 -18.76
C ALA A 153 30.65 -4.21 -17.78
N ALA A 154 29.92 -5.17 -17.19
CA ALA A 154 28.92 -4.90 -16.16
C ALA A 154 29.57 -4.29 -14.91
N LEU A 155 30.71 -4.82 -14.45
CA LEU A 155 31.42 -4.33 -13.27
C LEU A 155 31.87 -2.85 -13.39
N LYS A 156 32.38 -2.44 -14.55
CA LYS A 156 32.78 -1.03 -14.78
C LYS A 156 31.58 -0.07 -14.71
N TYR A 157 30.43 -0.47 -15.25
CA TYR A 157 29.20 0.33 -15.22
C TYR A 157 28.64 0.50 -13.79
N TYR A 158 28.68 -0.56 -12.97
CA TYR A 158 28.20 -0.49 -11.59
C TYR A 158 29.02 0.47 -10.71
N LYS A 159 30.36 0.49 -10.88
CA LYS A 159 31.22 1.44 -10.17
C LYS A 159 30.88 2.90 -10.49
N MET A 160 30.66 3.22 -11.78
CA MET A 160 30.25 4.57 -12.19
C MET A 160 28.89 5.00 -11.63
N MET A 161 27.97 4.05 -11.45
CA MET A 161 26.64 4.32 -10.88
C MET A 161 26.68 4.53 -9.35
N GLU A 162 27.58 3.81 -8.66
CA GLU A 162 27.76 3.96 -7.22
C GLU A 162 28.27 5.35 -6.84
N GLU A 163 29.22 5.90 -7.61
CA GLU A 163 29.74 7.26 -7.40
C GLU A 163 28.65 8.33 -7.58
N LYS A 164 27.79 8.17 -8.59
CA LYS A 164 26.64 9.08 -8.81
C LYS A 164 25.63 9.06 -7.65
N LEU A 165 25.43 7.90 -7.02
CA LEU A 165 24.52 7.76 -5.87
C LEU A 165 25.10 8.39 -4.60
N LYS A 166 26.42 8.27 -4.37
CA LYS A 166 27.10 8.94 -3.25
C LYS A 166 27.01 10.46 -3.36
N LEU A 167 27.17 11.02 -4.56
CA LEU A 167 26.99 12.44 -4.84
C LEU A 167 25.56 12.94 -4.59
N LYS A 168 24.54 12.11 -4.87
CA LYS A 168 23.15 12.45 -4.56
C LYS A 168 22.86 12.44 -3.07
N ARG A 169 23.36 11.44 -2.32
CA ARG A 169 23.16 11.33 -0.87
C ARG A 169 23.71 12.54 -0.11
N LYS A 170 24.93 12.99 -0.45
CA LYS A 170 25.50 14.21 0.14
C LYS A 170 24.62 15.44 -0.05
N ARG A 171 24.01 15.61 -1.24
CA ARG A 171 23.09 16.72 -1.52
C ARG A 171 21.77 16.65 -0.75
N THR A 172 21.32 15.44 -0.41
CA THR A 172 20.09 15.24 0.38
C THR A 172 20.34 15.43 1.87
N GLU A 173 21.51 15.00 2.36
CA GLU A 173 21.93 15.22 3.76
C GLU A 173 22.03 16.71 4.10
N ASP A 174 22.50 17.55 3.16
CA ASP A 174 22.51 19.03 3.32
C ASP A 174 21.10 19.66 3.34
N GLN A 175 20.04 18.93 2.94
CA GLN A 175 18.65 19.42 2.91
C GLN A 175 17.79 18.92 4.07
N ASP A 176 18.22 17.87 4.77
CA ASP A 176 17.43 17.14 5.77
C ASP A 176 17.92 17.35 7.22
N THR A 177 18.76 18.35 7.51
CA THR A 177 18.96 18.84 8.89
C THR A 177 17.76 19.68 9.31
N PRO A 178 16.83 19.16 10.15
CA PRO A 178 15.68 19.93 10.59
C PRO A 178 16.12 20.88 11.71
N GLU A 179 15.88 22.18 11.54
CA GLU A 179 16.01 23.25 12.52
C GLU A 179 14.95 23.11 13.66
N GLU A 180 14.80 21.94 14.28
CA GLU A 180 13.77 21.67 15.30
C GLU A 180 14.25 21.82 16.76
N GLU A 181 15.44 22.38 17.00
CA GLU A 181 15.96 22.66 18.37
C GLU A 181 15.84 24.13 18.83
N ALA A 182 15.24 25.04 18.06
CA ALA A 182 15.35 26.48 18.33
C ALA A 182 14.07 27.19 18.87
N ALA A 183 13.16 26.51 19.57
CA ALA A 183 11.91 27.16 20.04
C ALA A 183 11.56 26.98 21.53
N LEU A 184 12.56 26.74 22.38
CA LEU A 184 12.40 26.74 23.84
C LEU A 184 13.49 27.57 24.54
N GLU A 185 14.00 28.62 23.89
CA GLU A 185 14.70 29.70 24.60
C GLU A 185 13.68 30.54 25.35
N GLY A 186 13.78 30.53 26.68
CA GLY A 186 12.94 31.32 27.58
C GLY A 186 12.94 32.80 27.20
N GLU A 187 11.75 33.40 27.12
CA GLU A 187 11.63 34.85 26.97
C GLU A 187 12.24 35.54 28.20
N ASP A 188 13.33 36.29 27.99
CA ASP A 188 13.90 37.20 28.98
C ASP A 188 12.79 38.08 29.60
N PRO A 189 12.65 38.14 30.94
CA PRO A 189 11.56 38.87 31.62
C PRO A 189 11.62 40.40 31.40
N ASN A 190 12.71 40.92 30.83
CA ASN A 190 12.90 42.35 30.55
C ASN A 190 12.65 42.74 29.08
N LYS A 191 12.27 41.77 28.21
CA LYS A 191 12.03 42.03 26.79
C LYS A 191 10.58 42.43 26.54
N LYS A 192 10.34 43.62 26.00
CA LYS A 192 8.99 44.07 25.60
C LYS A 192 8.43 43.10 24.56
N ARG A 193 7.24 42.54 24.84
CA ARG A 193 6.54 41.63 23.91
C ARG A 193 6.21 42.37 22.62
N GLY A 194 6.77 41.90 21.51
CA GLY A 194 6.45 42.41 20.18
C GLY A 194 5.03 42.03 19.76
N VAL A 195 4.39 42.86 18.94
CA VAL A 195 3.06 42.55 18.40
C VAL A 195 3.19 41.44 17.35
N THR A 196 2.33 40.41 17.45
CA THR A 196 2.38 39.28 16.53
C THR A 196 1.86 39.65 15.13
N TYR A 197 2.33 38.96 14.08
CA TYR A 197 1.88 39.22 12.70
C TYR A 197 0.36 39.06 12.52
N GLN A 198 -0.26 38.17 13.29
CA GLN A 198 -1.70 37.95 13.28
C GLN A 198 -2.45 39.21 13.76
N MET A 199 -1.98 39.82 14.85
CA MET A 199 -2.52 41.06 15.41
C MET A 199 -2.24 42.27 14.52
N ILE A 200 -1.08 42.33 13.86
CA ILE A 200 -0.76 43.43 12.91
C ILE A 200 -1.66 43.39 11.68
N LYS A 201 -1.96 42.18 11.16
CA LYS A 201 -2.68 42.03 9.89
C LYS A 201 -4.19 41.85 10.01
N ASN A 202 -4.70 41.44 11.18
CA ASN A 202 -6.14 41.28 11.46
C ASN A 202 -6.94 40.62 10.32
N LYS A 203 -6.36 39.58 9.70
CA LYS A 203 -6.94 38.91 8.52
C LYS A 203 -8.13 38.00 8.85
N GLY A 204 -8.33 37.62 10.11
CA GLY A 204 -9.43 36.75 10.55
C GLY A 204 -9.44 35.36 9.90
N LEU A 205 -10.60 34.67 9.98
CA LEU A 205 -10.80 33.31 9.48
C LEU A 205 -11.07 33.27 7.96
N THR A 206 -10.09 33.70 7.16
CA THR A 206 -10.22 33.69 5.69
C THR A 206 -9.96 32.30 5.08
N PRO A 207 -10.73 31.86 4.07
CA PRO A 207 -10.48 30.60 3.37
C PRO A 207 -9.11 30.57 2.68
N ARG A 208 -8.49 29.38 2.60
CA ARG A 208 -7.22 29.19 1.92
C ARG A 208 -7.34 29.49 0.41
N ARG A 209 -6.62 30.51 -0.05
CA ARG A 209 -6.50 30.88 -1.47
C ARG A 209 -5.29 30.21 -2.12
N LYS A 210 -5.40 29.81 -3.39
CA LYS A 210 -4.29 29.18 -4.14
C LYS A 210 -3.20 30.22 -4.43
N LYS A 211 -1.94 29.77 -4.55
CA LYS A 211 -0.79 30.67 -4.82
C LYS A 211 -0.95 31.43 -6.14
N ILE A 212 -1.58 30.82 -7.14
CA ILE A 212 -1.85 31.42 -8.46
C ILE A 212 -2.80 32.62 -8.34
N ASP A 213 -3.76 32.58 -7.42
CA ASP A 213 -4.73 33.66 -7.22
C ASP A 213 -4.14 34.89 -6.53
N ARG A 214 -2.92 34.78 -5.97
CA ARG A 214 -2.21 35.91 -5.37
C ARG A 214 -1.65 36.88 -6.41
N ASN A 215 -1.39 36.42 -7.64
CA ASN A 215 -0.83 37.23 -8.72
C ASN A 215 -1.74 37.18 -9.96
N PRO A 216 -2.43 38.28 -10.31
CA PRO A 216 -3.37 38.28 -11.43
C PRO A 216 -2.70 37.90 -12.75
N ARG A 217 -1.46 38.36 -13.00
CA ARG A 217 -0.71 38.03 -14.23
C ARG A 217 -0.49 36.53 -14.37
N VAL A 218 -0.09 35.85 -13.29
CA VAL A 218 0.16 34.41 -13.28
C VAL A 218 -1.14 33.64 -13.52
N LYS A 219 -2.24 34.09 -12.88
CA LYS A 219 -3.57 33.51 -13.09
C LYS A 219 -4.03 33.62 -14.54
N HIS A 220 -3.89 34.78 -15.18
CA HIS A 220 -4.28 34.98 -16.56
C HIS A 220 -3.43 34.17 -17.54
N ARG A 221 -2.11 34.08 -17.31
CA ARG A 221 -1.20 33.22 -18.10
C ARG A 221 -1.63 31.76 -18.04
N GLU A 222 -1.91 31.24 -16.85
CA GLU A 222 -2.37 29.86 -16.67
C GLU A 222 -3.75 29.62 -17.28
N LYS A 223 -4.67 30.58 -17.13
CA LYS A 223 -6.00 30.53 -17.75
C LYS A 223 -5.88 30.43 -19.28
N PHE A 224 -5.04 31.26 -19.89
CA PHE A 224 -4.77 31.23 -21.33
C PHE A 224 -4.16 29.91 -21.78
N ARG A 225 -3.13 29.42 -21.07
CA ARG A 225 -2.48 28.13 -21.36
C ARG A 225 -3.50 26.98 -21.36
N ARG A 226 -4.32 26.89 -20.33
CA ARG A 226 -5.38 25.88 -20.21
C ARG A 226 -6.43 26.00 -21.31
N ALA A 227 -6.83 27.22 -21.66
CA ALA A 227 -7.76 27.47 -22.77
C ALA A 227 -7.19 27.02 -24.12
N LYS A 228 -5.89 27.29 -24.38
CA LYS A 228 -5.20 26.84 -25.59
C LYS A 228 -5.17 25.31 -25.69
N ILE A 229 -4.88 24.60 -24.60
CA ILE A 229 -4.90 23.13 -24.55
C ILE A 229 -6.32 22.60 -24.84
N ARG A 230 -7.36 23.17 -24.21
CA ARG A 230 -8.75 22.76 -24.45
C ARG A 230 -9.16 22.97 -25.91
N ARG A 231 -8.79 24.11 -26.49
CA ARG A 231 -9.06 24.41 -27.91
C ARG A 231 -8.40 23.40 -28.84
N LYS A 232 -7.15 23.01 -28.59
CA LYS A 232 -6.44 21.97 -29.35
C LYS A 232 -7.14 20.60 -29.30
N GLY A 233 -7.85 20.31 -28.21
CA GLY A 233 -8.66 19.10 -28.09
C GLY A 233 -9.94 19.13 -28.94
N GLN A 234 -10.56 20.30 -29.08
CA GLN A 234 -11.82 20.48 -29.82
C GLN A 234 -11.60 20.66 -31.33
N VAL A 235 -10.62 21.48 -31.70
CA VAL A 235 -10.29 21.82 -33.08
C VAL A 235 -8.81 21.57 -33.30
N ARG A 236 -8.48 20.83 -34.37
CA ARG A 236 -7.09 20.60 -34.75
C ARG A 236 -6.51 21.90 -35.33
N GLU A 237 -5.38 22.34 -34.79
CA GLU A 237 -4.61 23.45 -35.35
C GLU A 237 -3.99 23.02 -36.70
N VAL A 238 -3.81 24.00 -37.60
CA VAL A 238 -3.12 23.78 -38.88
C VAL A 238 -1.67 23.40 -38.61
N ARG A 239 -1.23 22.28 -39.18
CA ARG A 239 0.17 21.81 -39.11
C ARG A 239 0.89 22.20 -40.40
N ARG A 240 2.14 22.60 -40.29
CA ARG A 240 3.04 22.79 -41.44
C ARG A 240 3.97 21.58 -41.54
N GLU A 241 4.20 21.09 -42.75
CA GLU A 241 5.09 19.97 -43.02
C GLU A 241 6.54 20.48 -43.08
N LEU A 242 7.19 20.56 -41.92
CA LEU A 242 8.62 20.90 -41.85
C LEU A 242 9.53 19.70 -42.17
N HIS A 243 8.99 18.48 -42.10
CA HIS A 243 9.72 17.24 -42.30
C HIS A 243 8.95 16.31 -43.24
N ARG A 244 9.66 15.35 -43.86
CA ARG A 244 9.06 14.31 -44.71
C ARG A 244 8.01 13.52 -43.92
N TYR A 245 6.93 13.17 -44.61
CA TYR A 245 5.82 12.45 -44.02
C TYR A 245 6.24 11.06 -43.51
N ALA A 246 6.02 10.81 -42.22
CA ALA A 246 6.35 9.54 -41.54
C ALA A 246 5.10 8.72 -41.16
N GLY A 247 3.92 9.13 -41.62
CA GLY A 247 2.63 8.55 -41.21
C GLY A 247 1.90 9.34 -40.11
N GLU A 248 0.65 8.95 -39.85
CA GLU A 248 -0.20 9.56 -38.81
C GLU A 248 0.15 9.02 -37.41
N LEU A 249 0.90 9.80 -36.62
CA LEU A 249 1.35 9.42 -35.26
C LEU A 249 0.23 9.00 -34.30
N SER A 250 -0.98 9.56 -34.45
CA SER A 250 -2.13 9.26 -33.58
C SER A 250 -3.04 8.16 -34.14
N GLY A 251 -2.70 7.58 -35.29
CA GLY A 251 -3.49 6.57 -35.99
C GLY A 251 -4.68 7.12 -36.79
N ILE A 252 -5.14 6.33 -37.75
CA ILE A 252 -6.28 6.62 -38.64
C ILE A 252 -7.46 5.76 -38.21
N ARG A 253 -8.64 6.37 -38.02
CA ARG A 253 -9.88 5.68 -37.64
C ARG A 253 -10.86 5.67 -38.80
N ALA A 254 -10.95 4.55 -39.53
CA ALA A 254 -11.70 4.42 -40.79
C ALA A 254 -13.20 4.75 -40.68
N GLY A 255 -13.84 4.46 -39.55
CA GLY A 255 -15.29 4.67 -39.37
C GLY A 255 -15.73 6.11 -39.05
N VAL A 256 -14.81 7.06 -38.85
CA VAL A 256 -15.18 8.42 -38.38
C VAL A 256 -15.18 9.42 -39.53
N LYS A 257 -16.38 9.91 -39.88
CA LYS A 257 -16.57 11.00 -40.86
C LYS A 257 -16.68 12.35 -40.13
N LYS A 258 -15.77 13.30 -40.41
CA LYS A 258 -15.74 14.64 -39.77
C LYS A 258 -16.17 15.79 -40.68
N SER A 259 -16.79 15.50 -41.83
CA SER A 259 -17.30 16.52 -42.76
C SER A 259 -18.58 17.17 -42.25
N ARG A 260 -18.80 18.44 -42.60
CA ARG A 260 -20.09 19.12 -42.41
C ARG A 260 -21.03 18.67 -43.53
N LYS A 261 -22.21 18.12 -43.19
CA LYS A 261 -23.26 17.82 -44.17
C LYS A 261 -23.94 19.12 -44.57
N LEU A 262 -23.98 19.41 -45.86
CA LEU A 262 -24.80 20.49 -46.41
C LEU A 262 -26.26 20.02 -46.43
N ARG A 263 -27.17 20.92 -46.08
CA ARG A 263 -28.62 20.72 -46.16
C ARG A 263 -29.15 21.43 -47.38
#